data_AF-A0A142BW58-F1
#
_entry.id   AF-A0A142BW58-F1
#
_cell.length_a   1.000
_cell.length_b   1.000
_cell.length_c   1.000
_cell.angle_alpha   90.00
_cell.angle_beta   90.00
_cell.angle_gamma   90.00
#
_symmetry.space_group_name_H-M   'P 1'
#
loop_
_entity.id
_entity.type
_entity.pdbx_description
1 polymer ?
#
loop_
_entity_poly.entity_id
_entity_poly.type
_entity_poly.pdbx_seq_one_letter_code
_entity_poly.pdbx_strand_id
1 'polypeptide(L)'
;MIVPAKRGFWQLLLTLQGSVLPRVLPQILLVALLSGVAWLMYDYLPNYFTSYSASAFGLLGLLLSLLLGFRNNASYARWWEGRQQLGALIMHARSLGRLAASHLTQAESQVTQQQIFLLLRAFNRCLIYGLRDKPIAVELATILGPEQAQRVAKKSNPADYLLLLLSQQVAYARRKAWLSEIMAAEFESLISELANVQAACERLKTTPIPFAYMLLAHRTAYLFCFLLPF
;
A
#
# COMPACT_ATOMS: atom_id res chain seq x y z
N MET A 1 -4.00 -9.43 -6.43
CA MET A 1 -4.86 -8.66 -7.36
C MET A 1 -6.18 -9.40 -7.39
N ILE A 2 -7.28 -8.80 -6.93
CA ILE A 2 -8.59 -9.30 -7.32
C ILE A 2 -8.68 -8.89 -8.79
N VAL A 3 -8.37 -9.79 -9.70
CA VAL A 3 -8.76 -9.63 -11.10
C VAL A 3 -10.24 -9.97 -11.07
N PRO A 4 -11.16 -8.98 -11.11
CA PRO A 4 -12.56 -9.33 -11.18
C PRO A 4 -12.73 -10.13 -12.47
N ALA A 5 -13.48 -11.24 -12.40
CA ALA A 5 -13.95 -11.92 -13.60
C ALA A 5 -14.53 -10.89 -14.57
N LYS A 6 -14.37 -11.06 -15.89
CA LYS A 6 -14.88 -10.12 -16.90
C LYS A 6 -16.37 -9.82 -16.61
N ARG A 7 -16.64 -8.69 -15.96
CA ARG A 7 -17.98 -8.19 -15.68
C ARG A 7 -18.44 -7.41 -16.90
N GLY A 8 -19.67 -7.62 -17.35
CA GLY A 8 -20.26 -6.80 -18.40
C GLY A 8 -20.39 -5.34 -17.97
N PHE A 9 -20.53 -4.42 -18.92
CA PHE A 9 -20.69 -2.97 -18.67
C PHE A 9 -21.74 -2.67 -17.58
N TRP A 10 -22.93 -3.27 -17.69
CA TRP A 10 -24.02 -3.09 -16.73
C TRP A 10 -23.72 -3.64 -15.33
N GLN A 11 -22.99 -4.74 -15.26
CA GLN A 11 -22.58 -5.33 -13.98
C GLN A 11 -21.56 -4.43 -13.28
N LEU A 12 -20.63 -3.81 -14.01
CA LEU A 12 -19.70 -2.84 -13.44
C LEU A 12 -20.43 -1.59 -12.92
N LEU A 13 -21.38 -1.08 -13.70
CA LEU A 13 -22.15 0.13 -13.35
C LEU A 13 -23.01 -0.07 -12.09
N LEU A 14 -23.59 -1.26 -11.91
CA LEU A 14 -24.49 -1.57 -10.78
C LEU A 14 -23.80 -2.25 -9.58
N THR A 15 -22.50 -2.54 -9.65
CA THR A 15 -21.79 -3.14 -8.52
C THR A 15 -21.59 -2.17 -7.36
N LEU A 16 -22.26 -2.46 -6.24
CA LEU A 16 -22.12 -1.69 -4.99
C LEU A 16 -20.95 -2.17 -4.12
N GLN A 17 -20.58 -3.45 -4.21
CA GLN A 17 -19.48 -4.02 -3.42
C GLN A 17 -18.12 -3.48 -3.90
N GLY A 18 -17.47 -2.68 -3.04
CA GLY A 18 -16.16 -2.09 -3.32
C GLY A 18 -16.23 -0.77 -4.11
N SER A 19 -17.43 -0.24 -4.41
CA SER A 19 -17.56 1.06 -5.06
C SER A 19 -17.46 2.21 -4.03
N VAL A 20 -17.12 3.40 -4.52
CA VAL A 20 -17.08 4.62 -3.71
C VAL A 20 -18.51 5.16 -3.47
N LEU A 21 -19.50 4.70 -4.25
CA LEU A 21 -20.86 5.24 -4.28
C LEU A 21 -21.54 5.26 -2.90
N PRO A 22 -21.57 4.18 -2.09
CA PRO A 22 -22.20 4.23 -0.76
C PRO A 22 -21.57 5.26 0.17
N ARG A 23 -20.29 5.61 -0.04
CA ARG A 23 -19.58 6.61 0.78
C ARG A 23 -19.86 8.05 0.36
N VAL A 24 -20.20 8.29 -0.91
CA VAL A 24 -20.48 9.63 -1.47
C VAL A 24 -21.97 9.91 -1.64
N LEU A 25 -22.82 8.87 -1.57
CA LEU A 25 -24.27 8.98 -1.68
C LEU A 25 -24.90 9.98 -0.71
N PRO A 26 -24.56 10.03 0.60
CA PRO A 26 -25.20 11.00 1.49
C PRO A 26 -24.84 12.46 1.12
N GLN A 27 -23.63 12.71 0.61
CA GLN A 27 -23.24 14.04 0.12
C GLN A 27 -23.98 14.39 -1.16
N ILE A 28 -24.17 13.43 -2.07
CA ILE A 28 -24.97 13.62 -3.30
C ILE A 28 -26.42 13.97 -2.92
N LEU A 29 -27.03 13.22 -2.00
CA LEU A 29 -28.39 13.48 -1.54
C LEU A 29 -28.52 14.83 -0.84
N LEU A 30 -27.52 15.22 -0.04
CA LEU A 30 -27.49 16.53 0.62
C LEU A 30 -27.43 17.68 -0.40
N VAL A 31 -26.56 17.58 -1.42
CA VAL A 31 -26.46 18.58 -2.48
C VAL A 31 -27.75 18.63 -3.29
N ALA A 32 -28.36 17.48 -3.62
CA ALA A 32 -29.63 17.42 -4.32
C ALA A 32 -30.77 18.08 -3.52
N LEU A 33 -30.82 17.86 -2.20
CA LEU A 33 -31.77 18.54 -1.30
C LEU A 33 -31.53 20.05 -1.31
N LEU A 34 -30.27 20.50 -1.16
CA LEU A 34 -29.92 21.92 -1.21
C LEU A 34 -30.29 22.56 -2.54
N SER A 35 -30.14 21.85 -3.66
CA SER A 35 -30.61 22.30 -4.97
C SER A 35 -32.12 22.44 -5.04
N GLY A 36 -32.87 21.52 -4.45
CA GLY A 36 -34.32 21.65 -4.32
C GLY A 36 -34.72 22.87 -3.49
N VAL A 37 -34.03 23.12 -2.38
CA VAL A 37 -34.27 24.30 -1.53
C VAL A 37 -33.93 25.59 -2.27
N ALA A 38 -32.78 25.67 -2.93
CA ALA A 38 -32.37 26.86 -3.68
C ALA A 38 -33.36 27.17 -4.82
N TRP A 39 -33.85 26.13 -5.52
CA TRP A 39 -34.90 26.29 -6.54
C TRP A 39 -36.20 26.85 -5.95
N LEU A 40 -36.68 26.31 -4.82
CA LEU A 40 -37.87 26.84 -4.13
C LEU A 40 -37.66 28.28 -3.65
N MET A 41 -36.48 28.59 -3.12
CA MET A 41 -36.16 29.95 -2.67
C MET A 41 -36.17 30.95 -3.82
N TYR A 42 -35.68 30.57 -5.00
CA TYR A 42 -35.71 31.42 -6.18
C TYR A 42 -37.15 31.70 -6.66
N ASP A 43 -38.04 30.70 -6.63
CA ASP A 43 -39.43 30.81 -7.10
C ASP A 43 -40.32 31.61 -6.13
N TYR A 44 -40.17 31.39 -4.81
CA TYR A 44 -41.06 31.98 -3.80
C TYR A 44 -40.49 33.20 -3.07
N LEU A 45 -39.17 33.44 -3.09
CA LEU A 45 -38.48 34.56 -2.42
C LEU A 45 -37.54 35.33 -3.37
N PRO A 46 -37.99 35.74 -4.57
CA PRO A 46 -37.11 36.29 -5.61
C PRO A 46 -36.38 37.58 -5.18
N ASN A 47 -36.96 38.36 -4.27
CA ASN A 47 -36.39 39.64 -3.83
C ASN A 47 -35.21 39.50 -2.85
N TYR A 48 -34.95 38.31 -2.32
CA TYR A 48 -33.86 38.06 -1.37
C TYR A 48 -32.57 37.56 -2.03
N PHE A 49 -32.62 37.14 -3.30
CA PHE A 49 -31.48 36.55 -4.00
C PHE A 49 -31.02 37.42 -5.16
N THR A 50 -29.81 37.96 -5.04
CA THR A 50 -29.08 38.54 -6.18
C THR A 50 -28.53 37.42 -7.06
N SER A 51 -28.70 37.53 -8.37
CA SER A 51 -28.16 36.57 -9.32
C SER A 51 -26.63 36.49 -9.22
N TYR A 52 -26.11 35.30 -8.91
CA TYR A 52 -24.67 35.04 -8.95
C TYR A 52 -24.20 34.81 -10.39
N SER A 53 -22.96 35.21 -10.70
CA SER A 53 -22.42 35.01 -12.04
C SER A 53 -21.95 33.56 -12.22
N ALA A 54 -22.51 32.87 -13.22
CA ALA A 54 -22.06 31.53 -13.60
C ALA A 54 -20.56 31.48 -13.96
N SER A 55 -19.98 32.62 -14.38
CA SER A 55 -18.56 32.75 -14.69
C SER A 55 -17.64 32.54 -13.48
N ALA A 56 -18.04 32.97 -12.28
CA ALA A 56 -17.24 32.77 -11.06
C ALA A 56 -17.13 31.28 -10.71
N PHE A 57 -18.22 30.53 -10.85
CA PHE A 57 -18.23 29.08 -10.67
C PHE A 57 -17.43 28.35 -11.74
N GLY A 58 -17.40 28.85 -12.98
CA GLY A 58 -16.52 28.31 -14.02
C GLY A 58 -15.04 28.34 -13.63
N LEU A 59 -14.56 29.47 -13.09
CA LEU A 59 -13.19 29.61 -12.59
C LEU A 59 -12.89 28.70 -11.39
N LEU A 60 -13.82 28.63 -10.42
CA LEU A 60 -13.70 27.73 -9.29
C LEU A 60 -13.66 26.25 -9.71
N GLY A 61 -14.47 25.87 -10.72
CA GLY A 61 -14.49 24.53 -11.29
C GLY A 61 -13.17 24.16 -11.97
N LEU A 62 -12.58 25.08 -12.73
CA LEU A 62 -11.25 24.90 -13.34
C LEU A 62 -10.16 24.71 -12.27
N LEU A 63 -10.16 25.54 -11.23
CA LEU A 63 -9.24 25.42 -10.09
C LEU A 63 -9.41 24.06 -9.39
N LEU A 64 -10.65 23.66 -9.12
CA LEU A 64 -10.96 22.40 -8.46
C LEU A 64 -10.49 21.20 -9.28
N SER A 65 -10.75 21.21 -10.59
CA SER A 65 -10.30 20.17 -11.52
C SER A 65 -8.78 19.99 -11.49
N LEU A 66 -8.04 21.12 -11.52
CA LEU A 66 -6.58 21.12 -11.45
C LEU A 66 -6.07 20.55 -10.11
N LEU A 67 -6.63 21.01 -8.98
CA LEU A 67 -6.25 20.53 -7.65
C LEU A 67 -6.51 19.03 -7.46
N LEU A 68 -7.66 18.54 -7.93
CA LEU A 68 -8.00 17.12 -7.90
C LEU A 68 -7.08 16.31 -8.82
N GLY A 69 -6.72 16.83 -10.00
CA GLY A 69 -5.77 16.20 -10.91
C GLY A 69 -4.40 15.96 -10.26
N PHE A 70 -3.83 16.99 -9.62
CA PHE A 70 -2.56 16.84 -8.89
C PHE A 70 -2.65 15.84 -7.74
N ARG A 71 -3.73 15.89 -6.95
CA ARG A 71 -3.95 14.95 -5.85
C ARG A 71 -4.08 13.51 -6.34
N ASN A 72 -4.82 13.29 -7.42
CA ASN A 72 -5.03 11.96 -8.00
C ASN A 72 -3.72 11.40 -8.54
N ASN A 73 -2.90 12.23 -9.21
CA ASN A 73 -1.60 11.81 -9.71
C ASN A 73 -0.66 11.38 -8.57
N ALA A 74 -0.56 12.18 -7.49
CA ALA A 74 0.24 11.82 -6.32
C ALA A 74 -0.27 10.54 -5.63
N SER A 75 -1.58 10.36 -5.52
CA SER A 75 -2.20 9.16 -4.94
C SER A 75 -1.94 7.92 -5.79
N TYR A 76 -2.02 8.05 -7.11
CA TYR A 76 -1.72 6.99 -8.05
C TYR A 76 -0.25 6.59 -8.02
N ALA A 77 0.66 7.57 -8.03
CA ALA A 77 2.10 7.32 -7.92
C ALA A 77 2.45 6.52 -6.66
N ARG A 78 1.90 6.91 -5.49
CA ARG A 78 2.10 6.19 -4.23
C ARG A 78 1.54 4.75 -4.27
N TRP A 79 0.35 4.56 -4.85
CA TRP A 79 -0.24 3.24 -5.02
C TRP A 79 0.61 2.35 -5.94
N TRP A 80 1.07 2.91 -7.05
CA TRP A 80 1.88 2.21 -8.05
C TRP A 80 3.24 1.81 -7.47
N GLU A 81 3.90 2.71 -6.74
CA GLU A 81 5.14 2.43 -6.04
C GLU A 81 4.97 1.26 -5.06
N GLY A 82 3.93 1.25 -4.23
CA GLY A 82 3.65 0.13 -3.33
C GLY A 82 3.45 -1.20 -4.07
N ARG A 83 2.81 -1.16 -5.25
CA ARG A 83 2.66 -2.36 -6.10
C ARG A 83 4.00 -2.81 -6.68
N GLN A 84 4.87 -1.90 -7.08
CA GLN A 84 6.22 -2.21 -7.55
C GLN A 84 7.05 -2.87 -6.44
N GLN A 85 7.02 -2.34 -5.22
CA GLN A 85 7.75 -2.92 -4.07
C GLN A 85 7.28 -4.35 -3.74
N LEU A 86 5.98 -4.62 -3.80
CA LEU A 86 5.47 -5.99 -3.66
C LEU A 86 5.90 -6.92 -4.81
N GLY A 87 6.09 -6.38 -6.01
CA GLY A 87 6.65 -7.13 -7.14
C GLY A 87 8.13 -7.47 -6.91
N ALA A 88 8.92 -6.49 -6.49
CA ALA A 88 10.32 -6.68 -6.12
C ALA A 88 10.49 -7.70 -4.99
N LEU A 89 9.66 -7.62 -3.93
CA LEU A 89 9.63 -8.59 -2.84
C LEU A 89 9.54 -10.04 -3.36
N ILE A 90 8.56 -10.30 -4.23
CA ILE A 90 8.34 -11.63 -4.81
C ILE A 90 9.54 -12.04 -5.68
N MET A 91 10.08 -11.11 -6.46
CA MET A 91 11.22 -11.36 -7.35
C MET A 91 12.47 -11.76 -6.56
N HIS A 92 12.91 -10.94 -5.60
CA HIS A 92 14.10 -11.19 -4.80
C HIS A 92 13.94 -12.43 -3.92
N ALA A 93 12.78 -12.64 -3.30
CA ALA A 93 12.49 -13.85 -2.54
C ALA A 93 12.61 -15.12 -3.41
N ARG A 94 12.05 -15.10 -4.63
CA ARG A 94 12.17 -16.22 -5.56
C ARG A 94 13.60 -16.45 -6.02
N SER A 95 14.36 -15.39 -6.29
CA SER A 95 15.77 -15.50 -6.68
C SER A 95 16.61 -16.10 -5.55
N LEU A 96 16.45 -15.61 -4.32
CA LEU A 96 17.16 -16.12 -3.15
C LEU A 96 16.80 -17.59 -2.89
N GLY A 97 15.52 -17.93 -2.99
CA GLY A 97 15.06 -19.33 -2.86
C GLY A 97 15.62 -20.25 -3.96
N ARG A 98 15.72 -19.77 -5.21
CA ARG A 98 16.34 -20.55 -6.29
C ARG A 98 17.83 -20.77 -6.04
N LEU A 99 18.58 -19.74 -5.64
CA LEU A 99 20.01 -19.89 -5.34
C LEU A 99 20.23 -20.84 -4.15
N ALA A 100 19.41 -20.74 -3.10
CA ALA A 100 19.47 -21.67 -1.98
C ALA A 100 19.24 -23.11 -2.44
N ALA A 101 18.24 -23.33 -3.30
CA ALA A 101 17.93 -24.65 -3.87
C ALA A 101 19.07 -25.20 -4.75
N SER A 102 19.69 -24.36 -5.59
CA SER A 102 20.67 -24.80 -6.58
C SER A 102 22.10 -24.92 -6.06
N HIS A 103 22.48 -24.18 -5.02
CA HIS A 103 23.86 -24.14 -4.52
C HIS A 103 24.06 -24.83 -3.17
N LEU A 104 23.01 -25.05 -2.37
CA LEU A 104 23.07 -25.79 -1.11
C LEU A 104 22.48 -27.19 -1.27
N THR A 105 23.10 -27.99 -2.15
CA THR A 105 22.58 -29.32 -2.54
C THR A 105 23.16 -30.47 -1.73
N GLN A 106 24.22 -30.24 -0.97
CA GLN A 106 24.88 -31.26 -0.17
C GLN A 106 24.02 -31.62 1.04
N ALA A 107 24.03 -32.90 1.45
CA ALA A 107 23.28 -33.38 2.62
C ALA A 107 23.57 -32.56 3.89
N GLU A 108 24.84 -32.18 4.10
CA GLU A 108 25.25 -31.37 5.25
C GLU A 108 24.67 -29.94 5.21
N SER A 109 24.44 -29.40 4.02
CA SER A 109 23.90 -28.04 3.80
C SER A 109 22.37 -27.95 3.83
N GLN A 110 21.68 -29.10 3.81
CA GLN A 110 20.23 -29.17 3.68
C GLN A 110 19.50 -28.48 4.83
N VAL A 111 20.03 -28.56 6.05
CA VAL A 111 19.47 -27.87 7.23
C VAL A 111 19.55 -26.35 7.03
N THR A 112 20.69 -25.82 6.59
CA THR A 112 20.86 -24.38 6.33
C THR A 112 19.97 -23.91 5.19
N GLN A 113 19.82 -24.70 4.14
CA GLN A 113 18.88 -24.41 3.05
C GLN A 113 17.43 -24.30 3.58
N GLN A 114 16.98 -25.24 4.39
CA GLN A 114 15.65 -25.19 5.02
C GLN A 114 15.48 -23.98 5.92
N GLN A 115 16.50 -23.62 6.71
CA GLN A 115 16.47 -22.42 7.55
C GLN A 115 16.35 -21.15 6.71
N ILE A 116 17.06 -21.04 5.59
CA ILE A 116 16.92 -19.91 4.65
C ILE A 116 15.47 -19.81 4.14
N PHE A 117 14.85 -20.91 3.74
CA PHE A 117 13.44 -20.90 3.31
C PHE A 117 12.47 -20.48 4.42
N LEU A 118 12.67 -20.99 5.64
CA LEU A 118 11.83 -20.63 6.80
C LEU A 118 11.97 -19.15 7.16
N LEU A 119 13.20 -18.64 7.21
CA LEU A 119 13.48 -17.23 7.49
C LEU A 119 12.94 -16.32 6.39
N LEU A 120 13.07 -16.70 5.13
CA LEU A 120 12.51 -15.95 4.01
C LEU A 120 10.98 -15.90 4.07
N ARG A 121 10.33 -17.03 4.40
CA ARG A 121 8.88 -17.09 4.61
C ARG A 121 8.46 -16.21 5.80
N ALA A 122 9.19 -16.29 6.91
CA ALA A 122 8.95 -15.49 8.10
C ALA A 122 9.11 -14.00 7.81
N PHE A 123 10.16 -13.58 7.10
CA PHE A 123 10.41 -12.19 6.70
C PHE A 123 9.24 -11.63 5.89
N ASN A 124 8.86 -12.33 4.82
CA ASN A 124 7.73 -11.92 3.97
C ASN A 124 6.45 -11.75 4.79
N ARG A 125 6.19 -12.67 5.72
CA ARG A 125 4.98 -12.64 6.53
C ARG A 125 5.00 -11.52 7.57
N CYS A 126 6.14 -11.35 8.23
CA CYS A 126 6.41 -10.27 9.18
C CYS A 126 6.21 -8.90 8.54
N LEU A 127 6.80 -8.66 7.37
CA LEU A 127 6.67 -7.42 6.64
C LEU A 127 5.20 -7.13 6.30
N ILE A 128 4.49 -8.08 5.69
CA ILE A 128 3.08 -7.87 5.29
C ILE A 128 2.15 -7.65 6.50
N TYR A 129 2.37 -8.34 7.62
CA TYR A 129 1.57 -8.16 8.83
C TYR A 129 1.89 -6.83 9.51
N GLY A 130 3.17 -6.44 9.57
CA GLY A 130 3.60 -5.14 10.08
C GLY A 130 3.03 -3.96 9.27
N LEU A 131 2.97 -4.08 7.95
CA LEU A 131 2.34 -3.08 7.08
C LEU A 131 0.82 -2.96 7.28
N ARG A 132 0.18 -3.97 7.88
CA ARG A 132 -1.27 -4.02 8.14
C ARG A 132 -1.63 -3.83 9.61
N ASP A 133 -0.65 -3.50 10.46
CA ASP A 133 -0.83 -3.36 11.92
C ASP A 133 -1.46 -4.61 12.56
N LYS A 134 -1.12 -5.80 12.02
CA LYS A 134 -1.60 -7.08 12.54
C LYS A 134 -0.58 -7.70 13.49
N PRO A 135 -1.02 -8.47 14.50
CA PRO A 135 -0.12 -9.11 15.44
C PRO A 135 0.80 -10.12 14.71
N ILE A 136 2.11 -9.87 14.79
CA ILE A 136 3.13 -10.64 14.06
C ILE A 136 3.47 -11.95 14.79
N ALA A 137 3.47 -11.94 16.13
CA ALA A 137 3.97 -13.06 16.96
C ALA A 137 3.22 -14.39 16.70
N VAL A 138 1.89 -14.34 16.62
CA VAL A 138 1.05 -15.53 16.37
C VAL A 138 1.37 -16.14 15.01
N GLU A 139 1.48 -15.29 13.99
CA GLU A 139 1.76 -15.74 12.63
C GLU A 139 3.18 -16.31 12.52
N LEU A 140 4.17 -15.67 13.14
CA LEU A 140 5.56 -16.17 13.15
C LEU A 140 5.71 -17.49 13.91
N ALA A 141 4.93 -17.71 14.97
CA ALA A 141 4.98 -18.96 15.73
C ALA A 141 4.62 -20.18 14.88
N THR A 142 3.76 -20.01 13.87
CA THR A 142 3.41 -21.08 12.91
C THR A 142 4.55 -21.42 11.93
N ILE A 143 5.57 -20.56 11.82
CA ILE A 143 6.66 -20.70 10.84
C ILE A 143 7.97 -21.10 11.55
N LEU A 144 8.32 -20.39 12.63
CA LEU A 144 9.61 -20.54 13.33
C LEU A 144 9.50 -21.31 14.65
N GLY A 145 8.28 -21.65 15.08
CA GLY A 145 8.01 -22.12 16.44
C GLY A 145 7.89 -20.97 17.46
N PRO A 146 7.28 -21.23 18.62
CA PRO A 146 6.88 -20.19 19.57
C PRO A 146 8.06 -19.44 20.20
N GLU A 147 9.14 -20.13 20.53
CA GLU A 147 10.31 -19.52 21.19
C GLU A 147 11.01 -18.52 20.27
N GLN A 148 11.32 -18.95 19.03
CA GLN A 148 12.01 -18.10 18.06
C GLN A 148 11.11 -16.95 17.60
N ALA A 149 9.81 -17.19 17.41
CA ALA A 149 8.85 -16.15 17.08
C ALA A 149 8.79 -15.06 18.16
N GLN A 150 8.79 -15.43 19.45
CA GLN A 150 8.79 -14.46 20.54
C GLN A 150 10.09 -13.67 20.60
N ARG A 151 11.25 -14.31 20.34
CA ARG A 151 12.54 -13.62 20.24
C ARG A 151 12.57 -12.58 19.13
N VAL A 152 12.02 -12.91 17.95
CA VAL A 152 11.93 -12.01 16.80
C VAL A 152 10.95 -10.87 17.09
N ALA A 153 9.76 -11.17 17.63
CA ALA A 153 8.72 -10.18 17.90
C ALA A 153 9.10 -9.15 18.98
N LYS A 154 10.06 -9.48 19.87
CA LYS A 154 10.58 -8.56 20.89
C LYS A 154 11.59 -7.53 20.35
N LYS A 155 12.05 -7.67 19.10
CA LYS A 155 12.97 -6.72 18.48
C LYS A 155 12.25 -5.44 18.08
N SER A 156 12.97 -4.32 18.08
CA SER A 156 12.46 -3.02 17.62
C SER A 156 12.00 -3.08 16.16
N ASN A 157 12.78 -3.77 15.31
CA ASN A 157 12.42 -4.08 13.94
C ASN A 157 12.49 -5.61 13.71
N PRO A 158 11.37 -6.32 13.87
CA PRO A 158 11.34 -7.77 13.68
C PRO A 158 11.65 -8.23 12.24
N ALA A 159 11.28 -7.45 11.23
CA ALA A 159 11.52 -7.80 9.83
C ALA A 159 13.01 -7.69 9.47
N ASP A 160 13.65 -6.59 9.88
CA ASP A 160 15.10 -6.39 9.67
C ASP A 160 15.92 -7.44 10.44
N TYR A 161 15.49 -7.80 11.64
CA TYR A 161 16.12 -8.88 12.40
C TYR A 161 16.07 -10.23 11.67
N LEU A 162 15.01 -10.52 10.91
CA LEU A 162 14.94 -11.74 10.09
C LEU A 162 15.90 -11.71 8.90
N LEU A 163 16.19 -10.53 8.33
CA LEU A 163 17.22 -10.36 7.31
C LEU A 163 18.62 -10.61 7.89
N LEU A 164 18.89 -10.11 9.10
CA LEU A 164 20.13 -10.44 9.82
C LEU A 164 20.30 -11.96 10.01
N LEU A 165 19.23 -12.66 10.40
CA LEU A 165 19.28 -14.12 10.54
C LEU A 165 19.53 -14.82 9.19
N LEU A 166 19.01 -14.29 8.08
CA LEU A 166 19.32 -14.79 6.74
C LEU A 166 20.81 -14.63 6.41
N SER A 167 21.38 -13.43 6.58
CA SER A 167 22.81 -13.20 6.36
C SER A 167 23.69 -14.09 7.24
N GLN A 168 23.27 -14.38 8.47
CA GLN A 168 23.98 -15.33 9.34
C GLN A 168 24.01 -16.76 8.77
N GLN A 169 22.93 -17.21 8.11
CA GLN A 169 22.90 -18.52 7.43
C GLN A 169 23.84 -18.54 6.21
N VAL A 170 23.87 -17.45 5.43
CA VAL A 170 24.78 -17.30 4.29
C VAL A 170 26.24 -17.31 4.75
N ALA A 171 26.56 -16.54 5.79
CA ALA A 171 27.89 -16.51 6.39
C ALA A 171 28.31 -17.88 6.96
N TYR A 172 27.37 -18.63 7.55
CA TYR A 172 27.62 -19.99 8.02
C TYR A 172 27.92 -20.94 6.87
N ALA A 173 27.11 -20.93 5.81
CA ALA A 173 27.34 -21.76 4.61
C ALA A 173 28.69 -21.44 3.93
N ARG A 174 29.09 -20.16 3.90
CA ARG A 174 30.42 -19.75 3.41
C ARG A 174 31.54 -20.32 4.27
N ARG A 175 31.45 -20.23 5.61
CA ARG A 175 32.47 -20.79 6.52
C ARG A 175 32.60 -22.30 6.40
N LYS A 176 31.53 -22.99 6.02
CA LYS A 176 31.51 -24.44 5.74
C LYS A 176 31.94 -24.80 4.31
N ALA A 177 32.35 -23.82 3.51
CA ALA A 177 32.73 -23.97 2.10
C ALA A 177 31.61 -24.56 1.21
N TRP A 178 30.35 -24.48 1.64
CA TRP A 178 29.20 -24.85 0.80
C TRP A 178 28.86 -23.76 -0.22
N LEU A 179 29.28 -22.52 0.05
CA LEU A 179 29.18 -21.40 -0.89
C LEU A 179 30.57 -20.81 -1.14
N SER A 180 30.86 -20.48 -2.40
CA SER A 180 32.03 -19.65 -2.75
C SER A 180 31.82 -18.21 -2.29
N GLU A 181 32.88 -17.41 -2.24
CA GLU A 181 32.80 -15.99 -1.88
C GLU A 181 31.90 -15.20 -2.83
N ILE A 182 32.01 -15.48 -4.13
CA ILE A 182 31.18 -14.85 -5.18
C ILE A 182 29.71 -15.21 -4.97
N MET A 183 29.41 -16.47 -4.68
CA MET A 183 28.03 -16.88 -4.45
C MET A 183 27.47 -16.27 -3.16
N ALA A 184 28.24 -16.29 -2.07
CA ALA A 184 27.85 -15.65 -0.82
C ALA A 184 27.55 -14.15 -1.00
N ALA A 185 28.37 -13.43 -1.79
CA ALA A 185 28.13 -12.03 -2.13
C ALA A 185 26.80 -11.83 -2.87
N GLU A 186 26.44 -12.75 -3.77
CA GLU A 186 25.18 -12.67 -4.51
C GLU A 186 23.95 -12.92 -3.63
N PHE A 187 24.06 -13.81 -2.64
CA PHE A 187 23.02 -13.96 -1.61
C PHE A 187 22.86 -12.67 -0.79
N GLU A 188 23.96 -12.06 -0.33
CA GLU A 188 23.90 -10.81 0.43
C GLU A 188 23.34 -9.65 -0.40
N SER A 189 23.65 -9.60 -1.70
CA SER A 189 23.05 -8.65 -2.64
C SER A 189 21.52 -8.78 -2.67
N LEU A 190 20.99 -10.01 -2.78
CA LEU A 190 19.54 -10.25 -2.75
C LEU A 190 18.92 -9.94 -1.38
N ILE A 191 19.63 -10.16 -0.28
CA ILE A 191 19.17 -9.79 1.08
C ILE A 191 19.10 -8.27 1.21
N SER A 192 20.10 -7.55 0.69
CA SER A 192 20.11 -6.08 0.63
C SER A 192 18.92 -5.54 -0.17
N GLU A 193 18.56 -6.18 -1.30
CA GLU A 193 17.36 -5.80 -2.05
C GLU A 193 16.06 -6.04 -1.28
N LEU A 194 15.99 -7.12 -0.48
CA LEU A 194 14.85 -7.32 0.44
C LEU A 194 14.79 -6.23 1.51
N ALA A 195 15.94 -5.77 2.01
CA ALA A 195 16.01 -4.64 2.95
C ALA A 195 15.55 -3.32 2.30
N ASN A 196 15.94 -3.06 1.04
CA ASN A 196 15.48 -1.90 0.27
C ASN A 196 13.95 -1.90 0.12
N VAL A 197 13.37 -3.07 -0.21
CA VAL A 197 11.92 -3.25 -0.28
C VAL A 197 11.26 -2.97 1.07
N GLN A 198 11.82 -3.47 2.18
CA GLN A 198 11.30 -3.20 3.51
C GLN A 198 11.31 -1.69 3.81
N ALA A 199 12.45 -1.02 3.64
CA ALA A 199 12.59 0.41 3.90
C ALA A 199 11.64 1.26 3.04
N ALA A 200 11.47 0.90 1.76
CA ALA A 200 10.52 1.56 0.87
C ALA A 200 9.07 1.37 1.34
N CYS A 201 8.70 0.17 1.78
CA CYS A 201 7.38 -0.11 2.33
C CYS A 201 7.10 0.66 3.63
N GLU A 202 8.09 0.74 4.53
CA GLU A 202 8.00 1.50 5.77
C GLU A 202 7.83 3.00 5.48
N ARG A 203 8.64 3.56 4.59
CA ARG A 203 8.49 4.95 4.11
C ARG A 203 7.11 5.20 3.52
N LEU A 204 6.62 4.30 2.66
CA LEU A 204 5.29 4.41 2.08
C LEU A 204 4.19 4.39 3.14
N LYS A 205 4.38 3.67 4.25
CA LYS A 205 3.43 3.64 5.38
C LYS A 205 3.47 4.93 6.19
N THR A 206 4.66 5.42 6.54
CA THR A 206 4.85 6.56 7.46
C THR A 206 4.75 7.93 6.80
N THR A 207 4.94 8.02 5.47
CA THR A 207 4.97 9.28 4.74
C THR A 207 3.73 9.43 3.87
N PRO A 208 2.62 9.98 4.42
CA PRO A 208 1.43 10.24 3.62
C PRO A 208 1.62 11.41 2.66
N ILE A 209 0.71 11.53 1.69
CA ILE A 209 0.60 12.72 0.84
C ILE A 209 0.44 13.95 1.75
N PRO A 210 1.10 15.09 1.49
CA PRO A 210 1.09 16.19 2.44
C PRO A 210 -0.34 16.67 2.73
N PHE A 211 -0.62 16.87 4.02
CA PHE A 211 -1.96 17.16 4.52
C PHE A 211 -2.57 18.42 3.89
N ALA A 212 -1.77 19.46 3.65
CA ALA A 212 -2.22 20.70 3.03
C ALA A 212 -2.91 20.48 1.68
N TYR A 213 -2.39 19.58 0.83
CA TYR A 213 -3.01 19.25 -0.46
C TYR A 213 -4.36 18.58 -0.29
N MET A 214 -4.47 17.64 0.67
CA MET A 214 -5.73 16.95 0.94
C MET A 214 -6.77 17.92 1.50
N LEU A 215 -6.38 18.78 2.43
CA LEU A 215 -7.26 19.75 3.07
C LEU A 215 -7.78 20.80 2.09
N LEU A 216 -6.89 21.36 1.26
CA LEU A 216 -7.25 22.37 0.29
C LEU A 216 -8.26 21.82 -0.73
N ALA A 217 -7.94 20.69 -1.36
CA ALA A 217 -8.83 20.06 -2.35
C ALA A 217 -10.18 19.64 -1.74
N HIS A 218 -10.19 19.20 -0.49
CA HIS A 218 -11.42 18.84 0.21
C HIS A 218 -12.29 20.08 0.46
N ARG A 219 -11.73 21.13 1.06
CA ARG A 219 -12.48 22.35 1.37
C ARG A 219 -13.01 23.05 0.13
N THR A 220 -12.21 23.15 -0.93
CA THR A 220 -12.65 23.75 -2.19
C THR A 220 -13.75 22.93 -2.86
N ALA A 221 -13.68 21.58 -2.81
CA ALA A 221 -14.75 20.73 -3.32
C ALA A 221 -16.07 20.95 -2.58
N TYR A 222 -16.06 21.00 -1.24
CA TYR A 222 -17.27 21.23 -0.45
C TYR A 222 -17.84 22.63 -0.67
N LEU A 223 -17.00 23.65 -0.67
CA LEU A 223 -17.43 25.02 -0.97
C LEU A 223 -18.06 25.10 -2.36
N PHE A 224 -17.42 24.50 -3.37
CA PHE A 224 -17.97 24.44 -4.72
C PHE A 224 -19.33 23.74 -4.75
N CYS A 225 -19.44 22.52 -4.22
CA CYS A 225 -20.67 21.75 -4.27
C CYS A 225 -21.84 22.36 -3.47
N PHE A 226 -21.57 23.05 -2.36
CA PHE A 226 -22.61 23.68 -1.55
C PHE A 226 -23.04 25.06 -2.04
N LEU A 227 -22.16 25.79 -2.72
CA LEU A 227 -22.50 27.09 -3.31
C LEU A 227 -23.12 26.95 -4.70
N LEU A 228 -22.77 25.91 -5.46
CA LEU A 228 -23.26 25.71 -6.84
C LEU A 228 -24.79 25.77 -7.01
N PRO A 229 -25.62 25.31 -6.06
CA PRO A 229 -27.06 25.37 -6.24
C PRO A 229 -27.71 26.76 -6.14
N PHE A 230 -27.00 27.76 -5.61
CA PHE A 230 -27.48 29.13 -5.38
C PHE A 230 -26.94 30.09 -6.44
#